data_AF-A0A5Y1YHQ5-F1
#
_entry.id   AF-A0A5Y1YHQ5-F1
#
_cell.length_a   1.000
_cell.length_b   1.000
_cell.length_c   1.000
_cell.angle_alpha   90.00
_cell.angle_beta   90.00
_cell.angle_gamma   90.00
#
_symmetry.space_group_name_H-M   'P 1'
#
loop_
_entity.id
_entity.type
_entity.pdbx_description
1 polymer ?
#
loop_
_entity_poly.entity_id
_entity_poly.type
_entity_poly.pdbx_seq_one_letter_code
_entity_poly.pdbx_strand_id
1 'polypeptide(L)' 'MRNNTLSTLIVRHGDNLLRRSGWPETVGVTQVAPGVVPGWLAVCGVLSAAEILTLTTHLCRSLNY' A
#
# COMPACT_ATOMS: atom_id res chain seq x y z
N MET A 1 -6.06 19.01 16.02
CA MET A 1 -6.69 19.24 14.70
C MET A 1 -6.08 18.31 13.67
N ARG A 2 -6.89 17.67 12.82
CA ARG A 2 -6.40 16.81 11.73
C ARG A 2 -5.86 17.70 10.61
N ASN A 3 -4.58 17.54 10.24
CA ASN A 3 -4.01 18.25 9.09
C ASN A 3 -4.39 17.50 7.81
N ASN A 4 -5.54 17.87 7.24
CA ASN A 4 -6.10 17.19 6.07
C ASN A 4 -5.16 17.29 4.85
N THR A 5 -4.48 18.41 4.66
CA THR A 5 -3.51 18.59 3.58
C THR A 5 -2.36 17.58 3.69
N LEU A 6 -1.78 17.44 4.88
CA LEU A 6 -0.71 16.47 5.12
C LEU A 6 -1.22 15.03 4.94
N SER A 7 -2.40 14.70 5.46
CA SER A 7 -3.02 13.39 5.25
C SER A 7 -3.18 13.04 3.77
N THR A 8 -3.68 13.98 2.96
CA THR A 8 -3.84 13.78 1.52
C THR A 8 -2.49 13.57 0.82
N LEU A 9 -1.46 14.34 1.19
CA LEU A 9 -0.12 14.18 0.62
C LEU A 9 0.50 12.83 0.96
N ILE A 10 0.33 12.36 2.20
CA ILE A 10 0.84 11.05 2.63
C ILE A 10 0.14 9.92 1.85
N VAL A 11 -1.19 9.96 1.73
CA VAL A 11 -1.94 8.93 0.96
C VAL A 11 -1.51 8.95 -0.51
N ARG A 12 -1.41 10.13 -1.13
CA ARG A 12 -0.98 10.26 -2.53
C ARG A 12 0.46 9.79 -2.74
N HIS A 13 1.35 10.02 -1.78
CA HIS A 13 2.70 9.51 -1.83
C HIS A 13 2.72 7.98 -1.77
N GLY A 14 1.97 7.38 -0.84
CA GLY A 14 1.84 5.93 -0.73
C GLY A 14 1.27 5.29 -1.99
N ASP A 15 0.20 5.85 -2.56
CA ASP A 15 -0.40 5.36 -3.81
C ASP A 15 0.62 5.40 -4.96
N ASN A 16 1.31 6.53 -5.16
CA ASN A 16 2.36 6.64 -6.17
C ASN A 16 3.49 5.62 -6.00
N LEU A 17 3.89 5.33 -4.75
CA LEU A 17 4.90 4.30 -4.47
C LEU A 17 4.41 2.91 -4.89
N LEU A 18 3.16 2.56 -4.58
CA LEU A 18 2.59 1.28 -5.01
C LEU A 18 2.58 1.14 -6.53
N ARG A 19 2.18 2.19 -7.25
CA ARG A 19 2.18 2.21 -8.72
C ARG A 19 3.57 1.97 -9.31
N ARG A 20 4.58 2.67 -8.78
CA ARG A 20 5.97 2.54 -9.23
C ARG A 20 6.55 1.16 -8.93
N SER A 21 6.09 0.51 -7.86
CA SER A 21 6.46 -0.85 -7.49
C SER A 21 5.66 -1.93 -8.24
N GLY A 22 4.79 -1.55 -9.19
CA GLY A 22 4.06 -2.49 -10.04
C GLY A 22 2.79 -3.09 -9.42
N TRP A 23 2.27 -2.52 -8.34
CA TRP A 23 1.01 -2.97 -7.76
C TRP A 23 -0.19 -2.60 -8.66
N PRO A 24 -1.21 -3.48 -8.75
CA PRO A 24 -2.37 -3.28 -9.60
C PRO A 24 -3.30 -2.16 -9.10
N GLU A 25 -4.18 -1.66 -9.99
CA GLU A 25 -5.18 -0.62 -9.66
C GLU A 25 -6.17 -1.00 -8.58
N THR A 26 -6.38 -2.29 -8.36
CA THR A 26 -7.26 -2.81 -7.32
C THR A 26 -6.67 -2.69 -5.92
N VAL A 27 -5.40 -2.25 -5.79
CA VAL A 27 -4.70 -2.07 -4.51
C VAL A 27 -4.57 -0.57 -4.21
N GLY A 28 -5.08 -0.18 -3.05
CA GLY A 28 -5.06 1.20 -2.57
C GLY A 28 -4.35 1.35 -1.23
N VAL A 29 -4.13 2.61 -0.84
CA VAL A 29 -3.54 3.01 0.44
C VAL A 29 -4.56 3.76 1.27
N THR A 30 -4.61 3.46 2.57
CA THR A 30 -5.35 4.25 3.55
C THR A 30 -4.48 4.58 4.76
N GLN A 31 -4.77 5.70 5.41
CA GLN A 31 -4.15 6.05 6.68
C GLN A 31 -4.84 5.37 7.84
N VAL A 32 -4.05 4.73 8.69
CA VAL A 32 -4.55 4.11 9.92
C VAL A 32 -4.36 5.10 11.08
N ALA A 33 -5.44 5.43 11.76
CA ALA A 33 -5.46 6.31 12.94
C ALA A 33 -4.52 7.54 12.84
N PRO A 34 -4.68 8.41 11.81
CA PRO A 34 -3.72 9.48 11.51
C PRO A 34 -3.57 10.54 12.61
N GLY A 35 -4.51 10.62 13.57
CA GLY A 35 -4.41 11.49 14.74
C GLY A 35 -3.62 10.89 15.91
N VAL A 36 -3.31 9.60 15.87
CA VAL A 36 -2.58 8.87 16.91
C VAL A 36 -1.19 8.48 16.41
N VAL A 37 -1.10 7.97 15.17
CA VAL A 37 0.16 7.55 14.55
C VAL A 37 0.27 8.18 13.16
N PRO A 38 0.81 9.42 13.07
CA PRO A 38 1.02 10.09 11.79
C PRO A 38 1.93 9.27 10.87
N GLY A 39 1.49 9.05 9.63
CA GLY A 39 2.27 8.30 8.64
C GLY A 39 2.06 6.78 8.64
N TRP A 40 1.25 6.23 9.57
CA TRP A 40 0.89 4.81 9.50
C TRP A 40 -0.08 4.55 8.35
N LEU A 41 0.29 3.64 7.46
CA LEU A 41 -0.46 3.28 6.26
C LEU A 41 -0.81 1.80 6.25
N ALA A 42 -2.01 1.50 5.76
CA ALA A 42 -2.41 0.18 5.35
C ALA A 42 -2.57 0.14 3.83
N VAL A 43 -2.05 -0.93 3.23
CA VAL A 43 -2.20 -1.25 1.82
C VAL A 43 -3.22 -2.38 1.70
N CYS A 44 -4.29 -2.16 0.96
CA CYS A 44 -5.37 -3.12 0.83
C CYS A 44 -5.85 -3.18 -0.62
N GLY A 45 -6.16 -4.38 -1.11
CA GLY A 45 -6.75 -4.55 -2.43
C GLY A 45 -7.42 -5.89 -2.60
N VAL A 46 -8.27 -5.97 -3.61
CA VAL A 46 -8.90 -7.22 -4.02
C VAL A 46 -8.11 -7.77 -5.20
N LEU A 47 -7.61 -8.98 -5.03
CA LEU A 47 -6.84 -9.71 -6.03
C LEU A 47 -7.62 -10.97 -6.41
N SER A 48 -7.57 -11.34 -7.68
CA SER A 48 -8.01 -12.67 -8.12
C SER A 48 -7.15 -13.76 -7.50
N ALA A 49 -7.66 -15.01 -7.48
CA ALA A 49 -6.89 -16.15 -6.97
C ALA A 49 -5.54 -16.32 -7.68
N ALA A 50 -5.47 -16.05 -9.00
CA ALA A 50 -4.24 -16.11 -9.77
C ALA A 50 -3.23 -15.03 -9.37
N GLU A 51 -3.69 -13.80 -9.13
CA GLU A 51 -2.85 -12.69 -8.65
C GLU A 51 -2.34 -12.96 -7.23
N ILE A 52 -3.18 -13.51 -6.34
CA ILE A 52 -2.76 -13.92 -4.98
C ILE A 52 -1.66 -14.99 -5.07
N LEU A 53 -1.84 -16.02 -5.88
CA LEU A 53 -0.83 -17.07 -6.05
C LEU A 53 0.49 -16.52 -6.60
N THR A 54 0.41 -15.62 -7.58
CA THR A 54 1.60 -14.98 -8.18
C THR A 54 2.34 -14.13 -7.15
N LEU A 55 1.61 -13.29 -6.41
CA LEU A 55 2.18 -12.43 -5.37
C LEU A 55 2.82 -13.25 -4.24
N THR A 56 2.11 -14.25 -3.71
CA THR A 56 2.62 -15.12 -2.65
C THR A 56 3.85 -15.91 -3.11
N THR A 57 3.85 -16.44 -4.33
CA THR A 57 5.03 -17.10 -4.92
C THR A 57 6.20 -16.13 -5.03
N HIS A 58 5.97 -14.89 -5.47
CA HIS A 58 7.02 -13.87 -5.56
C HIS A 58 7.59 -13.51 -4.18
N LEU A 59 6.74 -13.28 -3.18
CA LEU A 59 7.16 -12.94 -1.82
C LEU A 59 7.86 -14.09 -1.09
N CYS A 60 7.47 -15.33 -1.38
CA CYS A 60 8.10 -16.53 -0.84
C CYS A 60 9.41 -16.92 -1.53
N ARG A 61 9.76 -16.29 -2.66
CA ARG A 61 11.10 -16.50 -3.24
C ARG A 61 12.12 -15.96 -2.25
N SER A 62 12.99 -16.86 -1.77
CA SER A 62 14.15 -16.50 -0.95
C SER A 62 14.88 -15.35 -1.61
N LEU A 63 15.02 -14.24 -0.88
CA LEU A 63 15.90 -13.16 -1.26
C LEU A 63 17.32 -13.69 -1.08
N ASN A 64 17.85 -14.33 -2.12
CA ASN A 64 19.25 -14.68 -2.21
C ASN A 64 20.02 -13.36 -2.42
N TYR A 65 20.27 -12.65 -1.31
CA TYR A 65 21.20 -11.53 -1.23
C TYR A 65 22.64 -12.03 -1.21
#